data_AF-U5WZ32-F1
#
_entry.id   AF-U5WZ32-F1
#
_cell.length_a   1.000
_cell.length_b   1.000
_cell.length_c   1.000
_cell.angle_alpha   90.00
_cell.angle_beta   90.00
_cell.angle_gamma   90.00
#
_symmetry.space_group_name_H-M   'P 1'
#
loop_
_entity.id
_entity.type
_entity.pdbx_description
1 polymer ?
#
loop_
_entity_poly.entity_id
_entity_poly.type
_entity_poly.pdbx_seq_one_letter_code
_entity_poly.pdbx_strand_id
1 'polypeptide(L)'
;MARRTVNEHDLVDAADAMRQFCLVMKDRLNEVATELRGLQHHWEGVAFDAFLERVQHWQGWADEMSEVVFDMHLNAHIAHRNYVHNAEVNTAMWGG
;
A
#
# COMPACT_ATOMS: atom_id res chain seq x y z
N MET A 1 7.54 7.14 31.09
CA MET A 1 7.13 7.01 29.67
C MET A 1 8.21 6.23 28.95
N ALA A 2 7.90 5.03 28.43
CA ALA A 2 8.85 4.28 27.62
C ALA A 2 9.07 5.03 26.29
N ARG A 3 10.31 5.37 25.97
CA ARG A 3 10.68 5.95 24.67
C ARG A 3 10.45 4.86 23.62
N ARG A 4 9.35 4.94 22.88
CA ARG A 4 9.15 4.10 21.68
C ARG A 4 10.11 4.60 20.62
N THR A 5 11.30 4.01 20.55
CA THR A 5 12.20 4.17 19.41
C THR A 5 11.63 3.36 18.26
N VAL A 6 11.16 4.04 17.21
CA VAL A 6 10.82 3.40 15.94
C VAL A 6 12.14 3.18 15.22
N ASN A 7 12.45 1.93 14.88
CA ASN A 7 13.56 1.63 13.98
C ASN A 7 13.17 2.11 12.57
N GLU A 8 13.92 3.07 12.05
CA GLU A 8 13.64 3.73 10.78
C GLU A 8 13.76 2.77 9.59
N HIS A 9 14.56 1.70 9.72
CA HIS A 9 14.67 0.66 8.70
C HIS A 9 13.42 -0.22 8.69
N ASP A 10 12.99 -0.72 9.86
CA ASP A 10 11.79 -1.54 9.99
C ASP A 10 10.53 -0.78 9.51
N LEU A 11 10.50 0.54 9.69
CA LEU A 11 9.42 1.40 9.20
C LEU A 11 9.38 1.47 7.67
N VAL A 12 10.53 1.58 7.02
CA VAL A 12 10.63 1.58 5.54
C VAL A 12 10.24 0.22 4.99
N ASP A 13 10.79 -0.86 5.55
CA ASP A 13 10.48 -2.23 5.13
C ASP A 13 8.98 -2.54 5.25
N ALA A 14 8.35 -2.13 6.35
CA ALA A 14 6.91 -2.29 6.53
C ALA A 14 6.10 -1.49 5.50
N ALA A 15 6.53 -0.26 5.19
CA ALA A 15 5.85 0.57 4.21
C ALA A 15 6.00 0.04 2.77
N ASP A 16 7.17 -0.50 2.43
CA ASP A 16 7.42 -1.19 1.16
C ASP A 16 6.58 -2.46 1.02
N ALA A 17 6.53 -3.28 2.07
CA ALA A 17 5.70 -4.48 2.10
C ALA A 17 4.21 -4.15 1.93
N MET A 18 3.72 -3.12 2.61
CA MET A 18 2.33 -2.66 2.45
C MET A 18 2.05 -2.16 1.04
N ARG A 19 2.98 -1.41 0.44
CA ARG A 19 2.84 -0.93 -0.94
C ARG A 19 2.78 -2.10 -1.93
N GLN A 20 3.66 -3.07 -1.78
CA GLN A 20 3.67 -4.27 -2.62
C GLN A 20 2.36 -5.05 -2.47
N PHE A 21 1.85 -5.20 -1.25
CA PHE A 21 0.57 -5.85 -0.99
C PHE A 21 -0.59 -5.15 -1.72
N CYS A 22 -0.68 -3.82 -1.64
CA CYS A 22 -1.72 -3.05 -2.33
C CYS A 22 -1.66 -3.25 -3.86
N LEU A 23 -0.46 -3.24 -4.44
CA LEU A 23 -0.27 -3.48 -5.88
C LEU A 23 -0.75 -4.88 -6.28
N VAL A 24 -0.36 -5.91 -5.53
CA VAL A 24 -0.79 -7.29 -5.78
C VAL A 24 -2.29 -7.43 -5.65
N MET A 25 -2.90 -6.85 -4.61
CA MET A 25 -4.35 -6.92 -4.41
C MET A 25 -5.13 -6.24 -5.54
N LYS A 26 -4.66 -5.07 -5.99
CA LYS A 26 -5.27 -4.37 -7.12
C LYS A 26 -5.20 -5.18 -8.41
N ASP A 27 -4.05 -5.82 -8.67
CA ASP A 27 -3.87 -6.69 -9.84
C ASP A 27 -4.83 -7.89 -9.81
N ARG A 28 -4.93 -8.59 -8.67
CA ARG A 28 -5.88 -9.69 -8.49
C ARG A 28 -7.33 -9.29 -8.66
N LEU A 29 -7.72 -8.11 -8.15
CA LEU A 29 -9.08 -7.60 -8.35
C LEU A 29 -9.38 -7.27 -9.83
N ASN A 30 -8.38 -6.78 -10.56
CA ASN A 30 -8.50 -6.52 -12.00
C ASN A 30 -8.61 -7.81 -12.82
N GLU A 31 -7.87 -8.87 -12.45
CA GLU A 31 -8.02 -10.20 -13.04
C GLU A 31 -9.45 -10.71 -12.85
N VAL A 32 -9.96 -10.71 -11.62
CA VAL A 32 -11.33 -11.15 -11.29
C VAL A 32 -12.38 -10.34 -12.08
N ALA A 33 -12.24 -9.01 -12.12
CA ALA A 33 -13.15 -8.16 -12.88
C ALA A 33 -13.12 -8.45 -14.39
N THR A 34 -11.96 -8.82 -14.93
CA THR A 34 -11.79 -9.16 -16.34
C THR A 34 -12.41 -10.51 -16.68
N GLU A 35 -12.18 -11.52 -15.84
CA GLU A 35 -12.82 -12.83 -15.99
C GLU A 35 -14.35 -12.74 -15.89
N LEU A 36 -14.86 -11.94 -14.96
CA LEU A 36 -16.30 -11.72 -14.81
C LEU A 36 -16.94 -11.07 -16.03
N ARG A 37 -16.29 -10.06 -16.61
CA ARG A 37 -16.76 -9.47 -17.87
C ARG A 37 -16.83 -10.49 -19.00
N GLY A 38 -15.93 -11.47 -19.03
CA GLY A 38 -16.00 -12.58 -19.98
C GLY A 38 -17.21 -13.50 -19.78
N LEU A 39 -17.66 -13.66 -18.53
CA LEU A 39 -18.82 -14.48 -18.18
C LEU A 39 -20.17 -13.78 -18.41
N GLN A 40 -20.19 -12.45 -18.48
CA GLN A 40 -21.39 -11.63 -18.67
C GLN A 40 -22.18 -11.98 -19.93
N HIS A 41 -21.55 -12.59 -20.95
CA HIS A 41 -22.25 -13.05 -22.15
C HIS A 41 -23.16 -14.26 -21.93
N HIS A 42 -22.98 -15.00 -20.82
CA HIS A 42 -23.68 -16.25 -20.54
C HIS A 42 -24.44 -16.24 -19.22
N TRP A 43 -24.09 -15.32 -18.31
CA TRP A 43 -24.63 -15.26 -16.96
C TRP A 43 -25.50 -14.01 -16.84
N GLU A 44 -26.81 -14.23 -16.72
CA GLU A 44 -27.80 -13.17 -16.46
C GLU A 44 -28.43 -13.38 -15.07
N GLY A 45 -28.76 -12.28 -14.40
CA GLY A 45 -29.59 -12.29 -13.21
C GLY A 45 -29.02 -11.50 -12.03
N VAL A 46 -29.91 -11.20 -11.07
CA VAL A 46 -29.68 -10.31 -9.92
C VAL A 46 -28.45 -10.70 -9.09
N ALA A 47 -28.13 -12.00 -8.99
CA ALA A 47 -26.97 -12.46 -8.25
C ALA A 47 -25.64 -12.10 -8.94
N PHE A 48 -25.61 -12.11 -10.28
CA PHE A 48 -24.44 -11.73 -11.06
C PHE A 48 -24.22 -10.21 -11.01
N ASP A 49 -25.30 -9.42 -11.11
CA ASP A 49 -25.24 -7.96 -10.97
C ASP A 49 -24.71 -7.55 -9.59
N ALA A 50 -25.21 -8.18 -8.51
CA ALA A 50 -24.72 -7.93 -7.15
C ALA A 50 -23.25 -8.31 -6.98
N PHE A 51 -22.78 -9.36 -7.68
CA PHE A 51 -21.37 -9.75 -7.64
C PHE A 51 -20.48 -8.76 -8.40
N LEU A 52 -20.92 -8.28 -9.56
CA LEU A 52 -20.24 -7.23 -10.32
C LEU A 52 -20.12 -5.93 -9.52
N GLU A 53 -21.22 -5.49 -8.89
CA GLU A 53 -21.22 -4.34 -8.00
C GLU A 53 -20.20 -4.52 -6.86
N ARG A 54 -20.19 -5.70 -6.23
CA ARG A 54 -19.25 -5.97 -5.14
C ARG A 54 -17.79 -5.90 -5.58
N VAL A 55 -17.46 -6.40 -6.77
CA VAL A 55 -16.10 -6.33 -7.32
C VAL A 55 -15.70 -4.89 -7.62
N GLN A 56 -16.59 -4.08 -8.19
CA GLN A 56 -16.33 -2.65 -8.42
C GLN A 56 -16.06 -1.91 -7.10
N HIS A 57 -16.83 -2.21 -6.06
CA HIS A 57 -16.58 -1.66 -4.72
C HIS A 57 -15.20 -2.03 -4.17
N TRP A 58 -14.74 -3.28 -4.37
CA TRP A 58 -13.39 -3.69 -3.96
C TRP A 58 -12.29 -3.01 -4.77
N GLN A 59 -12.50 -2.79 -6.06
CA GLN A 59 -11.54 -2.03 -6.88
C GLN A 59 -11.41 -0.60 -6.39
N GLY A 60 -12.53 0.09 -6.10
CA GLY A 60 -12.50 1.43 -5.52
C GLY A 60 -11.78 1.49 -4.18
N TRP A 61 -12.05 0.54 -3.27
CA TRP A 61 -11.33 0.45 -2.00
C TRP A 61 -9.82 0.20 -2.19
N ALA A 62 -9.43 -0.62 -3.17
CA ALA A 62 -8.02 -0.89 -3.44
C ALA A 62 -7.29 0.35 -3.98
N ASP A 63 -7.97 1.19 -4.74
CA ASP A 63 -7.45 2.49 -5.19
C ASP A 63 -7.23 3.44 -4.00
N GLU A 64 -8.25 3.62 -3.16
CA GLU A 64 -8.17 4.46 -1.95
C GLU A 64 -7.04 4.00 -1.00
N MET A 65 -6.94 2.69 -0.75
CA MET A 65 -5.87 2.13 0.08
C MET A 65 -4.49 2.33 -0.54
N SER A 66 -4.38 2.23 -1.87
CA SER A 66 -3.10 2.44 -2.55
C SER A 66 -2.61 3.88 -2.39
N GLU A 67 -3.50 4.87 -2.41
CA GLU A 67 -3.15 6.28 -2.15
C GLU A 67 -2.64 6.48 -0.71
N VAL A 68 -3.37 5.98 0.28
CA VAL A 68 -2.97 6.09 1.70
C VAL A 68 -1.64 5.41 1.97
N VAL A 69 -1.42 4.23 1.40
CA VAL A 69 -0.16 3.48 1.57
C VAL A 69 0.99 4.16 0.83
N PHE A 70 0.72 4.81 -0.31
CA PHE A 70 1.73 5.60 -1.02
C PHE A 70 2.21 6.78 -0.18
N ASP A 71 1.30 7.52 0.46
CA ASP A 71 1.65 8.62 1.36
C ASP A 71 2.46 8.12 2.56
N MET A 72 2.05 6.99 3.15
CA MET A 72 2.79 6.36 4.24
C MET A 72 4.21 5.95 3.81
N HIS A 73 4.35 5.33 2.64
CA HIS A 73 5.64 4.95 2.05
C HIS A 73 6.53 6.17 1.82
N LEU A 74 5.99 7.26 1.28
CA LEU A 74 6.73 8.50 1.06
C LEU A 74 7.22 9.09 2.39
N ASN A 75 6.33 9.16 3.39
CA ASN A 75 6.65 9.69 4.70
C ASN A 75 7.71 8.85 5.43
N ALA A 76 7.62 7.51 5.35
CA ALA A 76 8.62 6.60 5.91
C ALA A 76 10.00 6.84 5.30
N HIS A 77 10.08 7.00 3.97
CA HIS A 77 11.35 7.26 3.28
C HIS A 77 11.92 8.64 3.60
N ILE A 78 11.09 9.68 3.69
CA ILE A 78 11.52 11.03 4.09
C ILE A 78 12.07 11.00 5.52
N ALA A 79 11.35 10.37 6.45
CA ALA A 79 11.78 10.20 7.82
C ALA A 79 13.13 9.47 7.89
N HIS A 80 13.26 8.32 7.23
CA HIS A 80 14.49 7.54 7.19
C HIS A 80 15.68 8.36 6.68
N ARG A 81 15.52 9.06 5.54
CA ARG A 81 16.58 9.94 5.00
C ARG A 81 16.98 11.03 5.99
N ASN A 82 16.00 11.70 6.61
CA ASN A 82 16.28 12.78 7.55
C ASN A 82 17.00 12.28 8.80
N TYR A 83 16.60 11.12 9.34
CA TYR A 83 17.21 10.55 10.53
C TYR A 83 18.61 10.01 10.28
N VAL A 84 18.81 9.29 9.16
CA VAL A 84 20.14 8.80 8.75
C VAL A 84 21.08 9.97 8.49
N HIS A 85 20.64 10.96 7.69
CA HIS A 85 21.46 12.13 7.38
C HIS A 85 21.84 12.92 8.65
N ASN A 86 20.90 13.15 9.55
CA ASN A 86 21.20 13.84 10.81
C ASN A 86 22.16 13.04 11.71
N ALA A 87 22.05 11.71 11.73
CA ALA A 87 22.98 10.86 12.46
C ALA A 87 24.41 10.93 11.88
N GLU A 88 24.54 10.90 10.55
CA GLU A 88 25.81 11.05 9.85
C GLU A 88 26.45 12.42 10.13
N VAL A 89 25.69 13.50 9.98
CA VAL A 89 26.17 14.87 10.23
C VAL A 89 26.58 15.05 11.69
N ASN A 90 25.79 14.57 12.65
CA ASN A 90 26.15 14.66 14.06
C ASN A 90 27.40 13.86 14.40
N THR A 91 27.56 12.67 13.80
CA THR A 91 28.77 11.86 13.97
C THR A 91 29.98 12.57 13.37
N ALA A 92 29.84 13.21 12.20
CA ALA A 92 30.92 13.97 11.56
C ALA A 92 31.30 15.26 12.32
N MET A 93 30.33 15.94 12.93
CA MET A 93 30.55 17.19 13.67
C MET A 93 31.05 17.00 15.11
N TRP A 94 30.62 15.93 15.78
CA TRP A 94 30.79 15.76 17.22
C TRP A 94 31.31 14.38 17.65
N GLY A 95 31.46 13.44 16.71
CA GLY A 95 31.92 12.07 16.97
C GLY A 95 33.43 11.87 16.82
N GLY A 96 34.20 12.97 16.75
CA GLY A 96 35.66 12.98 16.87
C GLY A 96 36.10 13.25 18.31
#